data_AF-A0A948UB78-F1
#
_entry.id   AF-A0A948UB78-F1
#
_cell.length_a   1.000
_cell.length_b   1.000
_cell.length_c   1.000
_cell.angle_alpha   90.00
_cell.angle_beta   90.00
_cell.angle_gamma   90.00
#
_symmetry.space_group_name_H-M   'P 1'
#
loop_
_entity.id
_entity.type
_entity.pdbx_description
1 polymer ?
#
loop_
_entity_poly.entity_id
_entity_poly.type
_entity_poly.pdbx_seq_one_letter_code
_entity_poly.pdbx_strand_id
1 'polypeptide(L)'
;MVKGVRVPERAYRIVLWLVSIVFAGFIIGLGNLVIGDLPIVEQQSYSKPFARTPEQVRIDGELRAIAARTGQIDDRLEIDRLQLDQAQKASTNGRDTFRAWIETRTATTNPGQDAELLARTRELEQLKANERELETTIAALENERLPLEQKASALRTRDSQIEQNAAPARERAMFWRELRIFGLRLLITLPMLAAATWLVVKKRQSDHWPLARGFVLAAVFVFFVELVPYLPSYGGYVRYAVGILLTFAAGHFLIKNMRVYLARRQEVEAQAEEERRRHVTHDEAFKKMAAKVCPGCDRPIATTGEAESNFCVHCGMTLFDHCRQCDARKMAFFRYCMTCGTPAETSAPAKVQPAPA
;
A
#
# COMPACT_ATOMS: atom_id res chain seq x y z
N MET A 1 -13.40 10.17 39.38
CA MET A 1 -14.81 10.57 39.54
C MET A 1 -15.04 11.93 38.90
N VAL A 2 -15.63 11.97 37.71
CA VAL A 2 -15.97 13.25 37.04
C VAL A 2 -17.39 13.62 37.46
N LYS A 3 -17.52 14.48 38.48
CA LYS A 3 -18.82 15.01 38.93
C LYS A 3 -19.19 16.25 38.12
N GLY A 4 -20.35 16.20 37.46
CA GLY A 4 -21.27 17.34 37.38
C GLY A 4 -20.93 18.50 36.46
N VAL A 5 -20.50 18.27 35.22
CA VAL A 5 -20.61 19.29 34.16
C VAL A 5 -21.45 18.68 33.05
N ARG A 6 -22.28 19.47 32.37
CA ARG A 6 -23.06 19.05 31.20
C ARG A 6 -22.09 18.56 30.10
N VAL A 7 -21.75 17.26 30.13
CA VAL A 7 -20.98 16.55 29.10
C VAL A 7 -21.84 16.05 27.91
N PRO A 8 -23.21 16.11 27.86
CA PRO A 8 -23.93 15.34 26.85
C PRO A 8 -23.64 15.84 25.44
N GLU A 9 -23.68 17.13 25.14
CA GLU A 9 -23.62 17.59 23.74
C GLU A 9 -22.32 17.24 23.00
N ARG A 10 -21.17 17.39 23.66
CA ARG A 10 -19.87 17.04 23.05
C ARG A 10 -19.70 15.53 22.91
N ALA A 11 -20.13 14.76 23.93
CA ALA A 11 -20.10 13.31 23.87
C ALA A 11 -21.05 12.77 22.79
N TYR A 12 -22.29 13.28 22.71
CA TYR A 12 -23.24 12.95 21.64
C TYR A 12 -22.67 13.27 20.26
N ARG A 13 -21.99 14.42 20.08
CA ARG A 13 -21.35 14.76 18.80
C ARG A 13 -20.24 13.78 18.43
N ILE A 14 -19.45 13.30 19.40
CA ILE A 14 -18.40 12.30 19.18
C ILE A 14 -19.02 10.94 18.84
N VAL A 15 -20.04 10.51 19.59
CA VAL A 15 -20.76 9.24 19.33
C VAL A 15 -21.42 9.26 17.95
N LEU A 16 -22.10 10.35 17.58
CA LEU A 16 -22.65 10.52 16.23
C LEU A 16 -21.57 10.55 15.14
N TRP A 17 -20.34 10.96 15.47
CA TRP A 17 -19.22 10.86 14.55
C TRP A 17 -18.77 9.42 14.34
N LEU A 18 -18.66 8.66 15.43
CA LEU A 18 -18.29 7.25 15.41
C LEU A 18 -19.33 6.42 14.65
N VAL A 19 -20.63 6.63 14.91
CA VAL A 19 -21.72 5.95 14.19
C VAL A 19 -21.61 6.18 12.68
N SER A 20 -21.32 7.40 12.24
CA SER A 20 -21.11 7.69 10.82
C SER A 20 -19.92 6.96 10.21
N ILE A 21 -18.82 6.85 10.94
CA ILE A 21 -17.62 6.13 10.47
C ILE A 21 -17.92 4.62 10.37
N VAL A 22 -18.57 4.05 11.37
CA VAL A 22 -18.96 2.63 11.37
C VAL A 22 -19.93 2.35 10.23
N PHE A 23 -20.96 3.20 10.05
CA PHE A 23 -21.89 3.10 8.93
C PHE A 23 -21.19 3.21 7.57
N ALA A 24 -20.24 4.14 7.43
CA ALA A 24 -19.42 4.25 6.22
C ALA A 24 -18.61 2.96 5.98
N GLY A 25 -18.02 2.38 7.04
CA GLY A 25 -17.30 1.10 6.97
C GLY A 25 -18.17 -0.05 6.47
N PHE A 26 -19.42 -0.15 6.92
CA PHE A 26 -20.37 -1.16 6.42
C PHE A 26 -20.74 -0.93 4.95
N ILE A 27 -20.96 0.31 4.52
CA ILE A 27 -21.22 0.61 3.09
C ILE A 27 -20.00 0.25 2.23
N ILE A 28 -18.79 0.59 2.69
CA ILE A 28 -17.55 0.25 1.98
C ILE A 28 -17.38 -1.27 1.91
N GLY A 29 -17.62 -1.98 3.01
CA GLY A 29 -17.56 -3.45 3.05
C GLY A 29 -18.57 -4.11 2.11
N LEU A 30 -19.81 -3.59 2.08
CA LEU A 30 -20.84 -4.05 1.16
C LEU A 30 -20.47 -3.76 -0.31
N GLY A 31 -19.92 -2.57 -0.58
CA GLY A 31 -19.43 -2.18 -1.90
C GLY A 31 -18.35 -3.14 -2.42
N ASN A 32 -17.35 -3.43 -1.58
CA ASN A 32 -16.30 -4.39 -1.90
C ASN A 32 -16.84 -5.81 -2.18
N LEU A 33 -17.89 -6.25 -1.48
CA LEU A 33 -18.47 -7.57 -1.69
C LEU A 33 -19.23 -7.61 -3.03
N VAL A 34 -20.08 -6.61 -3.29
CA VAL A 34 -20.85 -6.51 -4.54
C VAL A 34 -19.93 -6.35 -5.75
N ILE A 35 -18.93 -5.47 -5.66
CA ILE A 35 -17.99 -5.19 -6.75
C ILE A 35 -16.92 -6.30 -6.86
N GLY A 36 -16.62 -7.00 -5.77
CA GLY A 36 -15.73 -8.15 -5.73
C GLY A 36 -16.31 -9.41 -6.37
N ASP A 37 -17.64 -9.56 -6.35
CA ASP A 37 -18.34 -10.68 -6.98
C ASP A 37 -18.61 -10.46 -8.49
N LEU A 38 -18.72 -9.20 -8.95
CA LEU A 38 -18.84 -8.86 -10.39
C LEU A 38 -17.71 -9.42 -11.30
N PRO A 39 -16.42 -9.37 -10.94
CA PRO A 39 -15.32 -9.83 -11.81
C PRO A 39 -15.22 -11.34 -11.98
N ILE A 40 -15.89 -12.16 -11.16
CA ILE A 40 -15.78 -13.63 -11.25
C ILE A 40 -16.45 -14.15 -12.53
N VAL A 41 -17.52 -13.51 -12.99
CA VAL A 41 -18.29 -13.94 -14.17
C VAL A 41 -17.54 -13.70 -15.49
N GLU A 42 -16.72 -12.66 -15.56
CA GLU A 42 -15.90 -12.35 -16.76
C GLU A 42 -14.52 -13.04 -16.72
N GLN A 43 -13.95 -13.25 -15.51
CA GLN A 43 -12.69 -13.95 -15.37
C GLN A 43 -12.80 -15.43 -15.77
N GLN A 44 -13.86 -16.14 -15.37
CA GLN A 44 -14.00 -17.57 -15.71
C GLN A 44 -14.25 -17.85 -17.19
N SER A 45 -14.87 -16.93 -17.92
CA SER A 45 -15.21 -17.11 -19.33
C SER A 45 -14.02 -16.84 -20.28
N TYR A 46 -13.05 -16.02 -19.88
CA TYR A 46 -11.88 -15.67 -20.70
C TYR A 46 -10.51 -16.03 -20.10
N SER A 47 -10.46 -16.61 -18.90
CA SER A 47 -9.25 -17.28 -18.37
C SER A 47 -9.01 -18.65 -19.00
N LYS A 48 -9.43 -18.88 -20.25
CA LYS A 48 -8.67 -19.81 -21.09
C LYS A 48 -7.31 -19.13 -21.25
N PRO A 49 -6.22 -19.63 -20.63
CA PRO A 49 -4.89 -19.10 -20.94
C PRO A 49 -4.83 -19.05 -22.45
N PHE A 50 -4.56 -17.86 -23.04
CA PHE A 50 -4.64 -17.62 -24.49
C PHE A 50 -4.29 -18.91 -25.20
N ALA A 51 -5.33 -19.62 -25.70
CA ALA A 51 -5.17 -21.04 -25.97
C ALA A 51 -4.01 -21.15 -26.95
N ARG A 52 -2.96 -21.89 -26.57
CA ARG A 52 -1.77 -22.04 -27.42
C ARG A 52 -2.27 -22.34 -28.81
N THR A 53 -1.79 -21.58 -29.78
CA THR A 53 -2.27 -21.78 -31.15
C THR A 53 -1.97 -23.23 -31.54
N PRO A 54 -2.77 -23.85 -32.42
CA PRO A 54 -2.50 -25.21 -32.87
C PRO A 54 -1.07 -25.36 -33.44
N GLU A 55 -0.50 -24.27 -33.97
CA GLU A 55 0.90 -24.20 -34.38
C GLU A 55 1.88 -24.26 -33.20
N GLN A 56 1.63 -23.53 -32.11
CA GLN A 56 2.46 -23.60 -30.89
C GLN A 56 2.45 -24.99 -30.26
N VAL A 57 1.27 -25.63 -30.17
CA VAL A 57 1.14 -27.00 -29.66
C VAL A 57 1.95 -27.99 -30.50
N ARG A 58 1.97 -27.81 -31.83
CA ARG A 58 2.81 -28.61 -32.73
C ARG A 58 4.30 -28.35 -32.49
N ILE A 59 4.71 -27.09 -32.37
CA ILE A 59 6.10 -26.72 -32.08
C ILE A 59 6.57 -27.34 -30.75
N ASP A 60 5.74 -27.30 -29.71
CA ASP A 60 6.03 -27.94 -28.41
C ASP A 60 6.17 -29.46 -28.53
N GLY A 61 5.33 -30.09 -29.35
CA GLY A 61 5.43 -31.51 -29.66
C GLY A 61 6.77 -31.85 -30.33
N GLU A 62 7.15 -31.07 -31.35
CA GLU A 62 8.43 -31.24 -32.05
C GLU A 62 9.64 -30.99 -31.14
N LEU A 63 9.60 -29.95 -30.31
CA LEU A 63 10.68 -29.65 -29.36
C LEU A 63 10.83 -30.77 -28.33
N ARG A 64 9.73 -31.35 -27.83
CA ARG A 64 9.79 -32.52 -26.93
C ARG A 64 10.37 -33.75 -27.62
N ALA A 65 9.99 -34.01 -28.87
CA ALA A 65 10.56 -35.12 -29.64
C ALA A 65 12.06 -34.93 -29.91
N ILE A 66 12.49 -33.71 -30.25
CA ILE A 66 13.90 -33.38 -30.44
C ILE A 66 14.67 -33.52 -29.12
N ALA A 67 14.12 -33.03 -28.01
CA ALA A 67 14.75 -33.16 -26.69
C ALA A 67 14.94 -34.62 -26.28
N ALA A 68 13.93 -35.47 -26.49
CA ALA A 68 14.03 -36.91 -26.21
C ALA A 68 15.12 -37.59 -27.06
N ARG A 69 15.19 -37.27 -28.37
CA ARG A 69 16.22 -37.84 -29.26
C ARG A 69 17.62 -37.32 -28.94
N THR A 70 17.75 -36.04 -28.61
CA THR A 70 19.03 -35.44 -28.20
C THR A 70 19.53 -36.08 -26.90
N GLY A 71 18.65 -36.28 -25.91
CA GLY A 71 19.00 -37.00 -24.68
C GLY A 71 19.51 -38.41 -24.92
N GLN A 72 18.88 -39.18 -25.82
CA GLN A 72 19.37 -40.52 -26.20
C GLN A 72 20.75 -40.51 -26.87
N ILE A 73 21.06 -39.47 -27.65
CA ILE A 73 22.38 -39.30 -28.28
C ILE A 73 23.41 -38.89 -27.23
N ASP A 74 23.05 -37.98 -26.32
CA ASP A 74 23.92 -37.52 -25.24
C ASP A 74 24.30 -38.68 -24.30
N ASP A 75 23.34 -39.56 -23.94
CA ASP A 75 23.59 -40.76 -23.14
C ASP A 75 24.60 -41.71 -23.83
N ARG A 76 24.47 -41.90 -25.15
CA ARG A 76 25.41 -42.73 -25.94
C ARG A 76 26.80 -42.10 -26.04
N LEU A 77 26.85 -40.79 -26.28
CA LEU A 77 28.10 -40.03 -26.31
C LEU A 77 28.84 -40.15 -24.98
N GLU A 78 28.13 -40.13 -23.85
CA GLU A 78 28.74 -40.31 -22.52
C GLU A 78 29.40 -41.70 -22.38
N ILE A 79 28.69 -42.76 -22.79
CA ILE A 79 29.21 -44.13 -22.78
C ILE A 79 30.42 -44.28 -23.70
N ASP A 80 30.34 -43.80 -24.95
CA ASP A 80 31.41 -43.96 -25.94
C ASP A 80 32.65 -43.14 -25.56
N ARG A 81 32.48 -41.96 -24.95
CA ARG A 81 33.59 -41.17 -24.40
C ARG A 81 34.29 -41.88 -23.25
N LEU A 82 33.55 -42.57 -22.39
CA LEU A 82 34.15 -43.40 -21.33
C LEU A 82 34.93 -44.58 -21.91
N GLN A 83 34.38 -45.23 -22.95
CA GLN A 83 35.08 -46.31 -23.65
C GLN A 83 36.34 -45.82 -24.36
N LEU A 84 36.29 -44.63 -24.98
CA LEU A 84 37.44 -44.00 -25.62
C LEU A 84 38.55 -43.73 -24.60
N ASP A 85 38.24 -43.18 -23.42
CA ASP A 85 39.22 -42.96 -22.34
C ASP A 85 39.88 -44.29 -21.90
N GLN A 86 39.09 -45.36 -21.77
CA GLN A 86 39.62 -46.69 -21.46
C GLN A 86 40.53 -47.23 -22.58
N ALA A 87 40.12 -47.11 -23.85
CA ALA A 87 40.89 -47.53 -25.01
C ALA A 87 42.20 -46.74 -25.15
N GLN A 88 42.17 -45.43 -24.89
CA GLN A 88 43.35 -44.55 -24.89
C GLN A 88 44.35 -44.95 -23.78
N LYS A 89 43.85 -45.27 -22.58
CA LYS A 89 44.68 -45.79 -21.48
C LYS A 89 45.30 -47.14 -21.83
N ALA A 90 44.54 -48.05 -22.41
CA ALA A 90 45.04 -49.35 -22.87
C ALA A 90 46.10 -49.20 -23.97
N SER A 91 45.86 -48.33 -24.96
CA SER A 91 46.82 -48.02 -26.02
C SER A 91 48.11 -47.40 -25.49
N THR A 92 48.00 -46.48 -24.52
CA THR A 92 49.16 -45.85 -23.86
C THR A 92 49.98 -46.87 -23.09
N ASN A 93 49.33 -47.69 -22.27
CA ASN A 93 49.99 -48.77 -21.53
C ASN A 93 50.64 -49.80 -22.47
N GLY A 94 49.93 -50.21 -23.53
CA GLY A 94 50.47 -51.11 -24.57
C GLY A 94 51.71 -50.53 -25.25
N ARG A 95 51.71 -49.22 -25.56
CA ARG A 95 52.88 -48.53 -26.11
C ARG A 95 54.05 -48.48 -25.14
N ASP A 96 53.80 -48.21 -23.86
CA ASP A 96 54.84 -48.06 -22.84
C ASP A 96 55.48 -49.43 -22.50
N THR A 97 54.66 -50.49 -22.39
CA THR A 97 55.15 -51.87 -22.23
C THR A 97 55.93 -52.36 -23.46
N PHE A 98 55.45 -52.05 -24.67
CA PHE A 98 56.17 -52.35 -25.90
C PHE A 98 57.53 -51.62 -25.97
N ARG A 99 57.57 -50.34 -25.57
CA ARG A 99 58.83 -49.57 -25.49
C ARG A 99 59.81 -50.19 -24.50
N ALA A 100 59.38 -50.50 -23.28
CA ALA A 100 60.23 -51.13 -22.26
C ALA A 100 60.79 -52.49 -22.74
N TRP A 101 59.98 -53.26 -23.49
CA TRP A 101 60.41 -54.52 -24.10
C TRP A 101 61.48 -54.32 -25.19
N ILE A 102 61.32 -53.33 -26.08
CA ILE A 102 62.33 -52.98 -27.09
C ILE A 102 63.64 -52.53 -26.43
N GLU A 103 63.57 -51.71 -25.37
CA GLU A 103 64.75 -51.27 -24.60
C GLU A 103 65.49 -52.45 -23.98
N THR A 104 64.77 -53.41 -23.40
CA THR A 104 65.37 -54.65 -22.83
C THR A 104 66.00 -55.54 -23.93
N ARG A 105 65.37 -55.63 -25.11
CA ARG A 105 65.91 -56.37 -26.26
C ARG A 105 67.20 -55.76 -26.79
N THR A 106 67.22 -54.43 -26.96
CA THR A 106 68.42 -53.73 -27.47
C THR A 106 69.63 -53.93 -26.56
N ALA A 107 69.42 -54.07 -25.25
CA ALA A 107 70.46 -54.39 -24.27
C ALA A 107 70.99 -55.85 -24.33
N THR A 108 70.25 -56.80 -24.94
CA THR A 108 70.56 -58.25 -24.91
C THR A 108 70.94 -58.85 -26.27
N THR A 109 70.72 -58.14 -27.39
CA THR A 109 71.21 -58.44 -28.75
C THR A 109 70.90 -59.87 -29.26
N ASN A 110 69.68 -60.38 -29.01
CA ASN A 110 69.27 -61.72 -29.48
C ASN A 110 68.55 -61.67 -30.86
N PRO A 111 69.07 -62.30 -31.93
CA PRO A 111 68.48 -62.26 -33.28
C PRO A 111 67.27 -63.18 -33.52
N GLY A 112 66.94 -64.11 -32.60
CA GLY A 112 65.95 -65.18 -32.87
C GLY A 112 64.47 -64.83 -32.69
N GLN A 113 64.09 -63.58 -32.38
CA GLN A 113 62.76 -63.23 -31.85
C GLN A 113 61.88 -62.33 -32.75
N ASP A 114 62.15 -62.26 -34.06
CA ASP A 114 61.39 -61.36 -34.97
C ASP A 114 59.89 -61.70 -35.08
N ALA A 115 59.50 -62.95 -34.83
CA ALA A 115 58.10 -63.35 -34.76
C ALA A 115 57.34 -62.71 -33.57
N GLU A 116 58.01 -62.50 -32.43
CA GLU A 116 57.41 -61.86 -31.25
C GLU A 116 57.21 -60.35 -31.46
N LEU A 117 58.16 -59.70 -32.14
CA LEU A 117 58.02 -58.28 -32.53
C LEU A 117 56.78 -58.06 -33.39
N LEU A 118 56.57 -58.90 -34.40
CA LEU A 118 55.39 -58.82 -35.27
C LEU A 118 54.09 -59.08 -34.48
N ALA A 119 54.09 -60.01 -33.54
CA ALA A 119 52.93 -60.29 -32.69
C ALA A 119 52.54 -59.08 -31.82
N ARG A 120 53.51 -58.48 -31.12
CA ARG A 120 53.28 -57.29 -30.27
C ARG A 120 52.93 -56.04 -31.08
N THR A 121 53.48 -55.90 -32.27
CA THR A 121 53.11 -54.80 -33.19
C THR A 121 51.65 -54.92 -33.62
N ARG A 122 51.19 -56.13 -33.98
CA ARG A 122 49.77 -56.37 -34.30
C ARG A 122 48.85 -56.10 -33.11
N GLU A 123 49.26 -56.45 -31.89
CA GLU A 123 48.50 -56.13 -30.68
C GLU A 123 48.34 -54.61 -30.49
N LEU A 124 49.41 -53.83 -30.66
CA LEU A 124 49.35 -52.37 -30.59
C LEU A 124 48.48 -51.77 -31.71
N GLU A 125 48.55 -52.32 -32.92
CA GLU A 125 47.70 -51.92 -34.05
C GLU A 125 46.22 -52.19 -33.77
N GLN A 126 45.88 -53.32 -33.12
CA GLN A 126 44.52 -53.64 -32.70
C GLN A 126 44.00 -52.63 -31.66
N LEU A 127 44.83 -52.28 -30.67
CA LEU A 127 44.46 -51.26 -29.68
C LEU A 127 44.21 -49.89 -30.34
N LYS A 128 45.05 -49.51 -31.32
CA LYS A 128 44.88 -48.27 -32.09
C LYS A 128 43.72 -48.31 -33.09
N ALA A 129 43.35 -49.49 -33.60
CA ALA A 129 42.17 -49.65 -34.43
C ALA A 129 40.88 -49.42 -33.60
N ASN A 130 40.82 -49.99 -32.39
CA ASN A 130 39.69 -49.79 -31.47
C ASN A 130 39.50 -48.31 -31.08
N GLU A 131 40.58 -47.59 -30.75
CA GLU A 131 40.52 -46.15 -30.46
C GLU A 131 39.90 -45.36 -31.63
N ARG A 132 40.35 -45.62 -32.86
CA ARG A 132 39.82 -44.95 -34.07
C ARG A 132 38.35 -45.29 -34.33
N GLU A 133 37.94 -46.53 -34.07
CA GLU A 133 36.54 -46.95 -34.21
C GLU A 133 35.62 -46.17 -33.25
N LEU A 134 36.04 -46.00 -32.00
CA LEU A 134 35.31 -45.20 -31.01
C LEU A 134 35.26 -43.71 -31.39
N GLU A 135 36.37 -43.13 -31.87
CA GLU A 135 36.39 -41.76 -32.37
C GLU A 135 35.43 -41.55 -33.56
N THR A 136 35.39 -42.50 -34.51
CA THR A 136 34.45 -42.42 -35.64
C THR A 136 33.00 -42.55 -35.20
N THR A 137 32.71 -43.35 -34.18
CA THR A 137 31.37 -43.52 -33.61
C THR A 137 30.91 -42.23 -32.92
N ILE A 138 31.77 -41.62 -32.10
CA ILE A 138 31.52 -40.32 -31.46
C ILE A 138 31.28 -39.24 -32.53
N ALA A 139 32.13 -39.16 -33.55
CA ALA A 139 31.97 -38.19 -34.63
C ALA A 139 30.66 -38.38 -35.41
N ALA A 140 30.20 -39.62 -35.60
CA ALA A 140 28.91 -39.90 -36.24
C ALA A 140 27.73 -39.43 -35.36
N LEU A 141 27.78 -39.68 -34.04
CA LEU A 141 26.77 -39.22 -33.09
C LEU A 141 26.70 -37.69 -33.00
N GLU A 142 27.85 -37.00 -32.98
CA GLU A 142 27.91 -35.54 -32.98
C GLU A 142 27.33 -34.93 -34.27
N ASN A 143 27.59 -35.56 -35.43
CA ASN A 143 26.98 -35.17 -36.70
C ASN A 143 25.46 -35.40 -36.74
N GLU A 144 24.92 -36.40 -36.02
CA GLU A 144 23.47 -36.59 -35.88
C GLU A 144 22.84 -35.55 -34.94
N ARG A 145 23.57 -35.12 -33.90
CA ARG A 145 23.12 -34.15 -32.88
C ARG A 145 22.98 -32.73 -33.43
N LEU A 146 23.95 -32.27 -34.23
CA LEU A 146 24.00 -30.91 -34.76
C LEU A 146 22.71 -30.44 -35.49
N PRO A 147 22.14 -31.19 -36.45
CA PRO A 147 20.91 -30.77 -37.13
C PRO A 147 19.69 -30.73 -36.20
N LEU A 148 19.65 -31.56 -35.15
CA LEU A 148 18.59 -31.53 -34.14
C LEU A 148 18.64 -30.22 -33.34
N GLU A 149 19.83 -29.77 -32.94
CA GLU A 149 20.02 -28.50 -32.24
C GLU A 149 19.66 -27.29 -33.13
N GLN A 150 20.07 -27.32 -34.41
CA GLN A 150 19.69 -26.29 -35.39
C GLN A 150 18.18 -26.23 -35.60
N LYS A 151 17.51 -27.40 -35.69
CA LYS A 151 16.05 -27.45 -35.80
C LYS A 151 15.37 -26.92 -34.53
N ALA A 152 15.88 -27.26 -33.35
CA ALA A 152 15.33 -26.78 -32.08
C ALA A 152 15.45 -25.25 -31.94
N SER A 153 16.59 -24.66 -32.33
CA SER A 153 16.78 -23.20 -32.27
C SER A 153 15.88 -22.45 -33.27
N ALA A 154 15.68 -23.00 -34.48
CA ALA A 154 14.75 -22.46 -35.46
C ALA A 154 13.30 -22.50 -34.96
N LEU A 155 12.88 -23.61 -34.34
CA LEU A 155 11.54 -23.76 -33.75
C LEU A 155 11.30 -22.78 -32.59
N ARG A 156 12.28 -22.59 -31.70
CA ARG A 156 12.19 -21.61 -30.60
C ARG A 156 12.09 -20.17 -31.12
N THR A 157 12.87 -19.84 -32.15
CA THR A 157 12.77 -18.53 -32.81
C THR A 157 11.38 -18.31 -33.41
N ARG A 158 10.82 -19.31 -34.09
CA ARG A 158 9.48 -19.25 -34.67
C ARG A 158 8.40 -19.07 -33.61
N ASP A 159 8.49 -19.80 -32.49
CA ASP A 159 7.56 -19.63 -31.37
C ASP A 159 7.63 -18.20 -30.78
N SER A 160 8.84 -17.68 -30.57
CA SER A 160 9.02 -16.31 -30.09
C SER A 160 8.44 -15.26 -31.04
N GLN A 161 8.51 -15.47 -32.36
CA GLN A 161 7.90 -14.58 -33.35
C GLN A 161 6.37 -14.64 -33.31
N ILE A 162 5.79 -15.83 -33.11
CA ILE A 162 4.34 -15.99 -32.92
C ILE A 162 3.89 -15.19 -31.69
N GLU A 163 4.63 -15.28 -30.58
CA GLU A 163 4.32 -14.54 -29.36
C GLU A 163 4.44 -13.01 -29.54
N GLN A 164 5.50 -12.55 -30.21
CA GLN A 164 5.72 -11.12 -30.49
C GLN A 164 4.62 -10.56 -31.39
N ASN A 165 4.24 -11.28 -32.44
CA ASN A 165 3.15 -10.88 -33.34
C ASN A 165 1.78 -10.85 -32.63
N ALA A 166 1.59 -11.70 -31.62
CA ALA A 166 0.40 -11.73 -30.79
C ALA A 166 0.40 -10.67 -29.67
N ALA A 167 1.54 -10.07 -29.32
CA ALA A 167 1.66 -9.07 -28.25
C ALA A 167 0.71 -7.86 -28.41
N PRO A 168 0.66 -7.15 -29.55
CA PRO A 168 -0.20 -5.97 -29.68
C PRO A 168 -1.70 -6.31 -29.60
N ALA A 169 -2.10 -7.49 -30.08
CA ALA A 169 -3.48 -7.97 -29.95
C ALA A 169 -3.85 -8.27 -28.49
N ARG A 170 -2.90 -8.84 -27.73
CA ARG A 170 -3.05 -9.08 -26.28
C ARG A 170 -3.17 -7.78 -25.51
N GLU A 171 -2.31 -6.80 -25.77
CA GLU A 171 -2.35 -5.49 -25.13
C GLU A 171 -3.69 -4.78 -25.37
N ARG A 172 -4.19 -4.78 -26.62
CA ARG A 172 -5.52 -4.23 -26.93
C ARG A 172 -6.64 -4.95 -26.18
N ALA A 173 -6.61 -6.27 -26.13
CA ALA A 173 -7.62 -7.05 -25.42
C ALA A 173 -7.59 -6.78 -23.89
N MET A 174 -6.39 -6.60 -23.32
CA MET A 174 -6.21 -6.23 -21.91
C MET A 174 -6.75 -4.81 -21.64
N PHE A 175 -6.44 -3.85 -22.51
CA PHE A 175 -6.95 -2.48 -22.39
C PHE A 175 -8.49 -2.44 -22.41
N TRP A 176 -9.12 -3.12 -23.36
CA TRP A 176 -10.59 -3.19 -23.42
C TRP A 176 -11.20 -3.90 -22.21
N ARG A 177 -10.50 -4.89 -21.64
CA ARG A 177 -10.93 -5.56 -20.41
C ARG A 177 -10.87 -4.61 -19.22
N GLU A 178 -9.74 -3.93 -19.04
CA GLU A 178 -9.59 -2.91 -17.98
C GLU A 178 -10.64 -1.81 -18.13
N LEU A 179 -10.91 -1.35 -19.35
CA LEU A 179 -11.93 -0.33 -19.63
C LEU A 179 -13.35 -0.81 -19.30
N ARG A 180 -13.69 -2.08 -19.57
CA ARG A 180 -15.01 -2.65 -19.21
C ARG A 180 -15.19 -2.76 -17.70
N ILE A 181 -14.17 -3.27 -17.00
CA ILE A 181 -14.18 -3.37 -15.53
C ILE A 181 -14.30 -1.97 -14.93
N PHE A 182 -13.53 -1.01 -15.44
CA PHE A 182 -13.62 0.39 -15.05
C PHE A 182 -15.02 0.96 -15.34
N GLY A 183 -15.60 0.70 -16.51
CA GLY A 183 -16.93 1.15 -16.91
C GLY A 183 -18.04 0.61 -16.00
N LEU A 184 -17.99 -0.66 -15.62
CA LEU A 184 -18.94 -1.27 -14.68
C LEU A 184 -18.83 -0.63 -13.28
N ARG A 185 -17.60 -0.41 -12.80
CA ARG A 185 -17.38 0.28 -11.52
C ARG A 185 -17.81 1.73 -11.57
N LEU A 186 -17.56 2.42 -12.67
CA LEU A 186 -18.00 3.80 -12.89
C LEU A 186 -19.53 3.89 -12.87
N LEU A 187 -20.22 2.93 -13.49
CA LEU A 187 -21.69 2.86 -13.51
C LEU A 187 -22.29 2.75 -12.10
N ILE A 188 -21.61 2.08 -11.17
CA ILE A 188 -22.07 1.92 -9.77
C ILE A 188 -21.64 3.12 -8.91
N THR A 189 -20.43 3.62 -9.07
CA THR A 189 -19.86 4.67 -8.22
C THR A 189 -20.35 6.08 -8.55
N LEU A 190 -20.62 6.38 -9.83
CA LEU A 190 -21.14 7.68 -10.27
C LEU A 190 -22.51 8.03 -9.65
N PRO A 191 -23.54 7.16 -9.66
CA PRO A 191 -24.81 7.48 -8.98
C PRO A 191 -24.63 7.63 -7.47
N MET A 192 -23.71 6.87 -6.85
CA MET A 192 -23.39 7.02 -5.42
C MET A 192 -22.78 8.39 -5.11
N LEU A 193 -21.87 8.88 -5.96
CA LEU A 193 -21.29 10.23 -5.85
C LEU A 193 -22.30 11.34 -6.13
N ALA A 194 -23.19 11.14 -7.11
CA ALA A 194 -24.26 12.08 -7.41
C ALA A 194 -25.21 12.22 -6.21
N ALA A 195 -25.62 11.09 -5.61
CA ALA A 195 -26.42 11.06 -4.40
C ALA A 195 -25.70 11.72 -3.20
N ALA A 196 -24.40 11.47 -3.05
CA ALA A 196 -23.59 12.09 -1.99
C ALA A 196 -23.52 13.61 -2.16
N THR A 197 -23.26 14.09 -3.38
CA THR A 197 -23.22 15.53 -3.70
C THR A 197 -24.58 16.19 -3.44
N TRP A 198 -25.67 15.54 -3.85
CA TRP A 198 -27.03 16.01 -3.61
C TRP A 198 -27.37 16.10 -2.12
N LEU A 199 -26.99 15.09 -1.31
CA LEU A 199 -27.18 15.09 0.14
C LEU A 199 -26.45 16.26 0.81
N VAL A 200 -25.22 16.57 0.37
CA VAL A 200 -24.43 17.70 0.92
C VAL A 200 -25.07 19.05 0.58
N VAL A 201 -25.58 19.22 -0.64
CA VAL A 201 -26.17 20.49 -1.07
C VAL A 201 -27.56 20.72 -0.45
N LYS A 202 -28.41 19.69 -0.42
CA LYS A 202 -29.84 19.86 -0.09
C LYS A 202 -30.23 19.43 1.33
N LYS A 203 -29.49 18.53 1.98
CA LYS A 203 -29.89 17.89 3.26
C LYS A 203 -28.93 18.15 4.43
N ARG A 204 -28.03 19.15 4.31
CA ARG A 204 -27.02 19.47 5.32
C ARG A 204 -27.55 19.86 6.70
N GLN A 205 -28.75 20.43 6.77
CA GLN A 205 -29.40 20.83 8.03
C GLN A 205 -30.46 19.82 8.53
N SER A 206 -30.51 18.61 7.97
CA SER A 206 -31.46 17.59 8.43
C SER A 206 -30.98 16.89 9.71
N ASP A 207 -31.91 16.45 10.56
CA ASP A 207 -31.60 15.73 11.81
C ASP A 207 -30.82 14.43 11.57
N HIS A 208 -31.01 13.82 10.40
CA HIS A 208 -30.35 12.58 9.97
C HIS A 208 -28.98 12.83 9.30
N TRP A 209 -28.44 14.05 9.40
CA TRP A 209 -27.14 14.43 8.85
C TRP A 209 -25.98 13.49 9.25
N PRO A 210 -25.93 12.90 10.46
CA PRO A 210 -24.90 11.91 10.78
C PRO A 210 -24.87 10.71 9.83
N LEU A 211 -26.03 10.16 9.43
CA LEU A 211 -26.06 9.05 8.47
C LEU A 211 -25.68 9.51 7.06
N ALA A 212 -26.22 10.65 6.61
CA ALA A 212 -25.89 11.23 5.31
C ALA A 212 -24.38 11.51 5.17
N ARG A 213 -23.75 12.00 6.24
CA ARG A 213 -22.30 12.20 6.31
C ARG A 213 -21.53 10.89 6.18
N GLY A 214 -21.99 9.80 6.81
CA GLY A 214 -21.38 8.47 6.66
C GLY A 214 -21.43 8.00 5.20
N PHE A 215 -22.57 8.18 4.53
CA PHE A 215 -22.71 7.88 3.10
C PHE A 215 -21.78 8.73 2.22
N VAL A 216 -21.64 10.02 2.50
CA VAL A 216 -20.71 10.91 1.77
C VAL A 216 -19.26 10.46 1.96
N LEU A 217 -18.85 10.12 3.18
CA LEU A 217 -17.52 9.61 3.46
C LEU A 217 -17.25 8.29 2.71
N ALA A 218 -18.22 7.37 2.71
CA ALA A 218 -18.12 6.12 1.95
C ALA A 218 -18.02 6.37 0.44
N ALA A 219 -18.83 7.28 -0.12
CA ALA A 219 -18.81 7.62 -1.54
C ALA A 219 -17.48 8.21 -1.99
N VAL A 220 -16.92 9.13 -1.21
CA VAL A 220 -15.58 9.68 -1.47
C VAL A 220 -14.52 8.59 -1.36
N PHE A 221 -14.58 7.74 -0.32
CA PHE A 221 -13.61 6.66 -0.15
C PHE A 221 -13.64 5.66 -1.31
N VAL A 222 -14.82 5.16 -1.68
CA VAL A 222 -15.02 4.23 -2.80
C VAL A 222 -14.52 4.84 -4.11
N PHE A 223 -14.78 6.13 -4.35
CA PHE A 223 -14.21 6.80 -5.51
C PHE A 223 -12.67 6.76 -5.53
N PHE A 224 -12.01 7.15 -4.43
CA PHE A 224 -10.55 7.23 -4.40
C PHE A 224 -9.82 5.89 -4.31
N VAL A 225 -10.42 4.90 -3.64
CA VAL A 225 -9.77 3.64 -3.31
C VAL A 225 -10.23 2.50 -4.22
N GLU A 226 -11.44 2.57 -4.76
CA GLU A 226 -12.02 1.47 -5.55
C GLU A 226 -12.13 1.78 -7.04
N LEU A 227 -12.46 3.03 -7.40
CA LEU A 227 -12.55 3.44 -8.81
C LEU A 227 -11.20 3.87 -9.38
N VAL A 228 -10.47 4.73 -8.67
CA VAL A 228 -9.25 5.36 -9.18
C VAL A 228 -8.10 4.36 -9.46
N PRO A 229 -7.84 3.32 -8.63
CA PRO A 229 -6.74 2.38 -8.92
C PRO A 229 -6.90 1.56 -10.21
N TYR A 230 -8.09 1.54 -10.80
CA TYR A 230 -8.41 0.73 -11.98
C TYR A 230 -8.52 1.57 -13.26
N LEU A 231 -8.15 2.85 -13.20
CA LEU A 231 -8.09 3.70 -14.38
C LEU A 231 -6.82 3.35 -15.19
N PRO A 232 -6.96 2.89 -16.45
CA PRO A 232 -5.82 2.40 -17.24
C PRO A 232 -4.75 3.50 -17.37
N SER A 233 -3.52 3.17 -16.97
CA SER A 233 -2.30 4.00 -16.98
C SER A 233 -2.26 5.31 -16.16
N TYR A 234 -3.39 5.88 -15.71
CA TYR A 234 -3.41 7.19 -15.03
C TYR A 234 -4.06 7.26 -13.65
N GLY A 235 -4.52 6.14 -13.10
CA GLY A 235 -5.21 6.11 -11.80
C GLY A 235 -4.41 6.76 -10.66
N GLY A 236 -3.12 6.43 -10.55
CA GLY A 236 -2.25 7.01 -9.52
C GLY A 236 -2.18 8.53 -9.58
N TYR A 237 -2.03 9.10 -10.78
CA TYR A 237 -1.89 10.55 -10.95
C TYR A 237 -3.17 11.29 -10.56
N VAL A 238 -4.34 10.80 -10.97
CA VAL A 238 -5.63 11.40 -10.58
C VAL A 238 -5.83 11.33 -9.08
N ARG A 239 -5.50 10.19 -8.45
CA ARG A 239 -5.59 10.01 -6.98
C ARG A 239 -4.82 11.09 -6.24
N TYR A 240 -3.55 11.25 -6.60
CA TYR A 240 -2.66 12.18 -5.90
C TYR A 240 -2.96 13.64 -6.25
N ALA A 241 -3.29 13.96 -7.50
CA ALA A 241 -3.66 15.32 -7.88
C ALA A 241 -4.87 15.83 -7.10
N VAL A 242 -5.95 15.04 -7.02
CA VAL A 242 -7.15 15.45 -6.26
C VAL A 242 -6.88 15.43 -4.76
N GLY A 243 -6.08 14.47 -4.25
CA GLY A 243 -5.65 14.46 -2.85
C GLY A 243 -4.86 15.71 -2.45
N ILE A 244 -3.95 16.17 -3.32
CA ILE A 244 -3.20 17.42 -3.13
C ILE A 244 -4.16 18.62 -3.11
N LEU A 245 -5.07 18.73 -4.09
CA LEU A 245 -6.05 19.81 -4.15
C LEU A 245 -6.94 19.87 -2.90
N LEU A 246 -7.46 18.73 -2.45
CA LEU A 246 -8.27 18.65 -1.23
C LEU A 246 -7.48 19.05 0.01
N THR A 247 -6.21 18.67 0.09
CA THR A 247 -5.33 19.05 1.21
C THR A 247 -5.08 20.55 1.23
N PHE A 248 -4.78 21.16 0.08
CA PHE A 248 -4.63 22.61 -0.04
C PHE A 248 -5.92 23.35 0.34
N ALA A 249 -7.08 22.90 -0.14
CA ALA A 249 -8.37 23.50 0.18
C ALA A 249 -8.70 23.39 1.68
N ALA A 250 -8.47 22.22 2.28
CA ALA A 250 -8.66 21.99 3.71
C ALA A 250 -7.72 22.87 4.54
N GLY A 251 -6.44 22.94 4.17
CA GLY A 251 -5.44 23.80 4.82
C GLY A 251 -5.84 25.27 4.75
N HIS A 252 -6.23 25.76 3.56
CA HIS A 252 -6.68 27.14 3.37
C HIS A 252 -7.91 27.47 4.24
N PHE A 253 -8.91 26.59 4.29
CA PHE A 253 -10.10 26.78 5.12
C PHE A 253 -9.79 26.75 6.62
N LEU A 254 -8.94 25.83 7.06
CA LEU A 254 -8.51 25.72 8.46
C LEU A 254 -7.76 26.97 8.91
N ILE A 255 -6.80 27.43 8.10
CA ILE A 255 -6.02 28.64 8.37
C ILE A 255 -6.94 29.87 8.41
N LYS A 256 -7.86 30.02 7.45
CA LYS A 256 -8.82 31.13 7.43
C LYS A 256 -9.68 31.17 8.68
N ASN A 257 -10.27 30.04 9.08
CA ASN A 257 -11.09 29.97 10.29
C ASN A 257 -10.28 30.22 11.56
N MET A 258 -9.05 29.70 11.62
CA MET A 258 -8.16 29.93 12.76
C MET A 258 -7.81 31.41 12.90
N ARG A 259 -7.53 32.10 11.79
CA ARG A 259 -7.29 33.56 11.79
C ARG A 259 -8.52 34.33 12.27
N VAL A 260 -9.71 34.00 11.77
CA VAL A 260 -10.97 34.63 12.22
C VAL A 260 -11.22 34.39 13.71
N TYR A 261 -10.96 33.17 14.19
CA TYR A 261 -11.07 32.82 15.60
C TYR A 261 -10.11 33.63 16.47
N LEU A 262 -8.83 33.73 16.06
CA LEU A 262 -7.82 34.52 16.75
C LEU A 262 -8.15 36.02 16.75
N ALA A 263 -8.63 36.56 15.63
CA ALA A 263 -9.03 37.97 15.52
C ALA A 263 -10.19 38.31 16.47
N ARG A 264 -11.26 37.50 16.50
CA ARG A 264 -12.36 37.67 17.46
C ARG A 264 -11.88 37.62 18.91
N ARG A 265 -10.88 36.80 19.20
CA ARG A 265 -10.33 36.69 20.56
C ARG A 265 -9.54 37.94 20.95
N GLN A 266 -8.76 38.50 20.03
CA GLN A 266 -8.07 39.77 20.25
C GLN A 266 -9.04 40.92 20.48
N GLU A 267 -10.16 40.96 19.74
CA GLU A 267 -11.23 41.95 19.95
C GLU A 267 -11.85 41.82 21.35
N VAL A 268 -12.13 40.61 21.81
CA VAL A 268 -12.65 40.37 23.18
C VAL A 268 -11.65 40.80 24.24
N GLU A 269 -10.34 40.59 24.05
CA GLU A 269 -9.30 41.04 24.98
C GLU A 269 -9.22 42.58 25.08
N ALA A 270 -9.56 43.31 24.01
CA ALA A 270 -9.53 44.76 23.95
C ALA A 270 -10.78 45.47 24.51
N GLN A 271 -11.90 44.77 24.68
CA GLN A 271 -13.17 45.36 25.16
C GLN A 271 -13.18 45.67 26.67
N ALA A 272 -14.05 46.61 27.09
CA ALA A 272 -14.22 46.98 28.49
C ALA A 272 -14.62 45.77 29.37
N GLU A 273 -14.19 45.76 30.62
CA GLU A 273 -14.33 44.61 31.53
C GLU A 273 -15.80 44.18 31.72
N GLU A 274 -16.73 45.13 31.78
CA GLU A 274 -18.16 44.87 31.98
C GLU A 274 -18.83 44.15 30.80
N GLU A 275 -18.41 44.44 29.57
CA GLU A 275 -18.89 43.76 28.36
C GLU A 275 -18.31 42.36 28.25
N ARG A 276 -17.02 42.18 28.60
CA ARG A 276 -16.35 40.87 28.65
C ARG A 276 -17.05 39.89 29.61
N ARG A 277 -17.50 40.35 30.78
CA ARG A 277 -18.23 39.48 31.74
C ARG A 277 -19.56 38.98 31.21
N ARG A 278 -20.24 39.75 30.34
CA ARG A 278 -21.52 39.35 29.73
C ARG A 278 -21.35 38.25 28.68
N HIS A 279 -20.19 38.16 28.04
CA HIS A 279 -19.89 37.16 27.01
C HIS A 279 -19.42 35.81 27.57
N VAL A 280 -18.99 35.75 28.84
CA VAL A 280 -18.59 34.50 29.48
C VAL A 280 -19.83 33.78 30.02
N THR A 281 -20.15 32.62 29.45
CA THR A 281 -21.26 31.80 29.95
C THR A 281 -20.95 31.24 31.35
N HIS A 282 -21.98 31.16 32.22
CA HIS A 282 -21.87 30.65 33.59
C HIS A 282 -21.15 29.28 33.67
N ASP A 283 -21.47 28.37 32.74
CA ASP A 283 -20.90 27.01 32.71
C ASP A 283 -19.41 27.03 32.32
N GLU A 284 -19.02 27.93 31.41
CA GLU A 284 -17.62 28.09 31.00
C GLU A 284 -16.78 28.72 32.11
N ALA A 285 -17.32 29.74 32.80
CA ALA A 285 -16.69 30.34 33.96
C ALA A 285 -16.43 29.31 35.05
N PHE A 286 -17.46 28.52 35.42
CA PHE A 286 -17.32 27.49 36.45
C PHE A 286 -16.27 26.44 36.10
N LYS A 287 -16.25 25.96 34.85
CA LYS A 287 -15.28 24.98 34.38
C LYS A 287 -13.85 25.52 34.42
N LYS A 288 -13.63 26.75 33.94
CA LYS A 288 -12.29 27.37 33.93
C LYS A 288 -11.82 27.70 35.35
N MET A 289 -12.70 28.21 36.21
CA MET A 289 -12.41 28.46 37.62
C MET A 289 -12.05 27.18 38.39
N ALA A 290 -12.76 26.07 38.16
CA ALA A 290 -12.42 24.76 38.73
C ALA A 290 -11.05 24.25 38.27
N ALA A 291 -10.63 24.61 37.05
CA ALA A 291 -9.30 24.32 36.51
C ALA A 291 -8.22 25.36 36.91
N LYS A 292 -8.54 26.33 37.78
CA LYS A 292 -7.67 27.46 38.17
C LYS A 292 -7.21 28.32 36.99
N VAL A 293 -8.05 28.45 35.96
CA VAL A 293 -7.81 29.25 34.75
C VAL A 293 -8.79 30.43 34.72
N CYS A 294 -8.30 31.62 34.40
CA CYS A 294 -9.12 32.81 34.30
C CYS A 294 -10.13 32.68 33.13
N PRO A 295 -11.44 32.87 33.35
CA PRO A 295 -12.43 32.75 32.29
C PRO A 295 -12.28 33.73 31.13
N GLY A 296 -11.66 34.90 31.39
CA GLY A 296 -11.49 35.97 30.41
C GLY A 296 -10.25 35.84 29.53
N CYS A 297 -9.09 35.47 30.09
CA CYS A 297 -7.82 35.44 29.35
C CYS A 297 -7.19 34.04 29.22
N ASP A 298 -7.85 33.00 29.72
CA ASP A 298 -7.40 31.59 29.72
C ASP A 298 -5.98 31.36 30.28
N ARG A 299 -5.48 32.30 31.08
CA ARG A 299 -4.20 32.18 31.80
C ARG A 299 -4.44 31.60 33.19
N PRO A 300 -3.47 30.89 33.77
CA PRO A 300 -3.57 30.40 35.13
C PRO A 300 -3.82 31.57 36.10
N ILE A 301 -4.74 31.35 37.05
CA ILE A 301 -5.01 32.33 38.11
C ILE A 301 -3.84 32.23 39.10
N ALA A 302 -3.04 33.30 39.17
CA ALA A 302 -1.96 33.39 40.15
C ALA A 302 -2.56 33.40 41.56
N THR A 303 -2.20 32.42 42.37
CA THR A 303 -2.50 32.38 43.81
C THR A 303 -1.17 32.50 44.53
N THR A 304 -0.79 33.72 44.90
CA THR A 304 0.30 33.94 45.85
C THR A 304 -0.21 33.41 47.19
N GLY A 305 0.34 32.31 47.69
CA GLY A 305 -0.28 31.38 48.65
C GLY A 305 -0.95 31.94 49.91
N GLU A 306 -0.74 33.21 50.26
CA GLU A 306 -1.32 33.87 51.44
C GLU A 306 -2.33 34.99 51.11
N ALA A 307 -2.41 35.43 49.85
CA ALA A 307 -3.32 36.51 49.43
C ALA A 307 -4.35 36.01 48.41
N GLU A 308 -5.62 36.00 48.83
CA GLU A 308 -6.74 35.66 47.96
C GLU A 308 -7.01 36.79 46.95
N SER A 309 -6.63 36.61 45.68
CA SER A 309 -6.89 37.62 44.64
C SER A 309 -8.36 37.57 44.20
N ASN A 310 -9.09 38.68 44.36
CA ASN A 310 -10.46 38.82 43.84
C ASN A 310 -10.49 39.16 42.34
N PHE A 311 -9.35 39.55 41.76
CA PHE A 311 -9.19 39.94 40.37
C PHE A 311 -8.09 39.12 39.68
N CYS A 312 -8.20 38.94 38.37
CA CYS A 312 -7.13 38.34 37.58
C CYS A 312 -5.98 39.32 37.35
N VAL A 313 -4.77 38.95 37.74
CA VAL A 313 -3.55 39.77 37.56
C VAL A 313 -3.16 40.01 36.10
N HIS A 314 -3.67 39.20 35.16
CA HIS A 314 -3.32 39.30 33.74
C HIS A 314 -4.27 40.17 32.93
N CYS A 315 -5.55 40.21 33.30
CA CYS A 315 -6.59 40.88 32.51
C CYS A 315 -7.54 41.77 33.33
N GLY A 316 -7.35 41.85 34.65
CA GLY A 316 -8.15 42.69 35.55
C GLY A 316 -9.54 42.17 35.89
N MET A 317 -9.99 41.05 35.31
CA MET A 317 -11.35 40.52 35.51
C MET A 317 -11.64 40.15 36.96
N THR A 318 -12.78 40.60 37.55
CA THR A 318 -13.23 40.08 38.85
C THR A 318 -13.56 38.60 38.75
N LEU A 319 -12.90 37.81 39.59
CA LEU A 319 -13.13 36.38 39.74
C LEU A 319 -14.04 36.09 40.95
N PHE A 320 -13.92 36.92 41.99
CA PHE A 320 -14.66 36.79 43.24
C PHE A 320 -15.24 38.13 43.68
N ASP A 321 -16.45 38.11 44.22
CA ASP A 321 -17.14 39.25 44.84
C ASP A 321 -17.77 38.82 46.17
N HIS A 322 -18.38 39.75 46.90
CA HIS A 322 -19.08 39.46 48.16
C HIS A 322 -20.59 39.57 47.96
N CYS A 323 -21.35 38.73 48.65
CA CYS A 323 -22.80 38.83 48.63
C CYS A 323 -23.27 40.07 49.40
N ARG A 324 -24.07 40.94 48.77
CA ARG A 324 -24.59 42.16 49.42
C ARG A 324 -25.49 41.89 50.65
N GLN A 325 -26.02 40.68 50.81
CA GLN A 325 -26.97 40.36 51.88
C GLN A 325 -26.37 39.58 53.05
N CYS A 326 -25.37 38.73 52.82
CA CYS A 326 -24.73 37.92 53.87
C CYS A 326 -23.21 38.09 53.94
N ASP A 327 -22.65 38.98 53.12
CA ASP A 327 -21.22 39.29 53.00
C ASP A 327 -20.29 38.08 52.74
N ALA A 328 -20.85 36.93 52.37
CA ALA A 328 -20.05 35.76 52.02
C ALA A 328 -19.30 35.99 50.70
N ARG A 329 -18.01 35.68 50.68
CA ARG A 329 -17.18 35.63 49.46
C ARG A 329 -17.73 34.57 48.50
N LYS A 330 -18.07 34.97 47.28
CA LYS A 330 -18.62 34.10 46.25
C LYS A 330 -17.90 34.31 44.92
N MET A 331 -18.04 33.36 43.99
CA MET A 331 -17.59 33.59 42.62
C MET A 331 -18.49 34.63 41.97
N ALA A 332 -17.88 35.62 41.31
CA ALA A 332 -18.62 36.70 40.64
C ALA A 332 -19.59 36.19 39.56
N PHE A 333 -19.34 34.98 39.04
CA PHE A 333 -20.15 34.33 38.03
C PHE A 333 -21.35 33.54 38.58
N PHE A 334 -21.48 33.34 39.90
CA PHE A 334 -22.63 32.60 40.43
C PHE A 334 -23.93 33.38 40.28
N ARG A 335 -24.96 32.73 39.74
CA ARG A 335 -26.32 33.29 39.62
C ARG A 335 -26.99 33.53 40.97
N TYR A 336 -26.64 32.74 41.97
CA TYR A 336 -27.20 32.79 43.32
C TYR A 336 -26.08 32.68 44.34
N CYS A 337 -26.21 33.34 45.49
CA CYS A 337 -25.28 33.16 46.60
C CYS A 337 -25.30 31.72 47.10
N MET A 338 -24.12 31.13 47.27
CA MET A 338 -23.97 29.75 47.77
C MET A 338 -24.41 29.59 49.23
N THR A 339 -24.45 30.69 50.00
CA THR A 339 -24.77 30.70 51.44
C THR A 339 -26.22 31.06 51.71
N CYS A 340 -26.75 32.13 51.11
CA CYS A 340 -28.10 32.64 51.40
C CYS A 340 -29.11 32.51 50.24
N GLY A 341 -28.69 32.02 49.07
CA GLY A 341 -29.57 31.83 47.91
C GLY A 341 -30.02 33.10 47.20
N THR A 342 -29.66 34.30 47.67
CA THR A 342 -30.01 35.58 47.04
C THR A 342 -29.47 35.63 45.60
N PRO A 343 -30.28 36.02 44.59
CA PRO A 343 -29.81 36.17 43.23
C PRO A 343 -28.70 37.23 43.15
N ALA A 344 -27.68 36.98 42.35
CA ALA A 344 -26.67 37.99 42.05
C ALA A 344 -27.32 39.05 41.15
N GLU A 345 -27.54 40.25 41.67
CA GLU A 345 -27.90 41.40 40.83
C GLU A 345 -26.75 41.64 39.85
N THR A 346 -27.02 41.48 38.55
CA THR A 346 -26.14 41.94 37.48
C THR A 346 -25.81 43.40 37.77
N SER A 347 -24.53 43.71 37.99
CA SER A 347 -24.06 45.07 38.24
C SER A 347 -24.51 45.99 37.09
N ALA A 348 -25.62 46.69 37.29
CA ALA A 348 -25.95 47.93 36.60
C ALA A 348 -25.30 49.08 37.42
N PRO A 349 -24.76 50.12 36.76
CA PRO A 349 -23.95 51.12 37.43
C PRO A 349 -24.76 51.86 38.48
N ALA A 350 -24.11 52.16 39.61
CA ALA A 350 -24.64 53.06 40.61
C ALA A 350 -24.96 54.40 39.93
N LYS A 351 -26.24 54.79 39.93
CA LYS A 351 -26.64 56.15 39.59
C LYS A 351 -25.95 57.08 40.57
N VAL A 352 -24.99 57.88 40.08
CA VAL A 352 -24.51 59.07 40.76
C VAL A 352 -25.72 59.98 40.96
N GLN A 353 -26.15 60.17 42.21
CA GLN A 353 -27.09 61.22 42.55
C GLN A 353 -26.36 62.56 42.42
N PRO A 354 -26.90 63.57 41.72
CA PRO A 354 -26.34 64.91 41.80
C PRO A 354 -26.53 65.45 43.23
N ALA A 355 -25.46 66.03 43.79
CA ALA A 355 -25.48 66.68 45.08
C ALA A 355 -26.48 67.86 45.09
N PRO A 356 -27.23 68.09 46.18
CA PRO A 356 -28.08 69.25 46.30
C PRO A 356 -27.26 70.49 46.71
N ALA A 357 -27.16 71.45 45.81
CA ALA A 357 -27.30 72.91 46.03
C ALA A 357 -27.03 73.65 44.71
#